data_AF-A0A9P6EHY5-F1
#
_entry.id   AF-A0A9P6EHY5-F1
#
_cell.length_a   1.000
_cell.length_b   1.000
_cell.length_c   1.000
_cell.angle_alpha   90.00
_cell.angle_beta   90.00
_cell.angle_gamma   90.00
#
_symmetry.space_group_name_H-M   'P 1'
#
loop_
_entity.id
_entity.type
_entity.pdbx_description
1 polymer ?
#
loop_
_entity_poly.entity_id
_entity_poly.type
_entity_poly.pdbx_seq_one_letter_code
_entity_poly.pdbx_strand_id
1 'polypeptide(L)'
;MLKTQRASSILRIHKTLLNKSSIAPNDRYAALTLLKACWSSSSGASQFDHRTSFKDVKPPAPGWKLGAGLDTSLSEGALQWKEDIQNSKRKTWDLTSMESMRDSYKLLTSAIIPRPIAFVSTLSEDGVPNLAPFSYFSMVSANPPLLSVSFSLSPRRPKDTRENILKTKEFTVNIISEAFAEAANVTSAESPASTDEWILSGLTKESSTLVKPPFVRESAVSFECELYSSQDIGLPETSNPTTTLVLGLIKKVHVREGALAEDGLSIDAAKLRPIARLGGKGYSRLTEGFELPRVSWKESKEEYRRLADQSSEKS
;
A
#
# COMPACT_ATOMS: atom_id res chain seq x y z
N MET A 1 -0.08 34.29 11.50
CA MET A 1 1.34 34.62 11.76
C MET A 1 2.10 33.66 12.70
N LEU A 2 1.48 32.70 13.40
CA LEU A 2 2.22 31.74 14.26
C LEU A 2 2.63 30.40 13.60
N LYS A 3 2.25 30.12 12.35
CA LYS A 3 2.61 28.86 11.66
C LYS A 3 3.96 28.91 10.91
N THR A 4 4.47 30.10 10.60
CA THR A 4 5.70 30.29 9.83
C THR A 4 6.97 30.31 10.68
N GLN A 5 6.89 30.56 11.99
CA GLN A 5 8.06 30.56 12.88
C GLN A 5 8.59 29.17 13.27
N ARG A 6 7.73 28.12 13.28
CA ARG A 6 8.16 26.75 13.65
C ARG A 6 8.92 26.01 12.54
N ALA A 7 8.63 26.31 11.27
CA ALA A 7 9.37 25.74 10.14
C ALA A 7 10.82 26.29 10.08
N SER A 8 11.03 27.54 10.48
CA SER A 8 12.35 28.18 10.53
C SER A 8 13.25 27.59 11.62
N SER A 9 12.68 27.12 12.73
CA SER A 9 13.40 26.50 13.83
C SER A 9 13.95 25.11 13.45
N ILE A 10 13.18 24.32 12.69
CA ILE A 10 13.57 22.98 12.23
C ILE A 10 14.71 23.07 11.20
N LEU A 11 14.68 24.07 10.31
CA LEU A 11 15.73 24.28 9.30
C LEU A 11 17.04 24.84 9.91
N ARG A 12 16.96 25.61 11.01
CA ARG A 12 18.15 26.12 11.73
C ARG A 12 18.90 25.01 12.46
N ILE A 13 18.20 24.08 13.11
CA ILE A 13 18.83 22.97 13.85
C ILE A 13 19.53 22.00 12.89
N HIS A 14 18.96 21.76 11.70
CA HIS A 14 19.56 20.88 10.69
C HIS A 14 20.89 21.43 10.12
N LYS A 15 21.04 22.75 10.00
CA LYS A 15 22.30 23.39 9.59
C LYS A 15 23.38 23.37 10.67
N THR A 16 23.01 23.31 11.95
CA THR A 16 23.98 23.28 13.06
C THR A 16 24.54 21.87 13.31
N LEU A 17 23.77 20.81 13.02
CA LEU A 17 24.18 19.42 13.22
C LEU A 17 25.16 18.88 12.15
N LEU A 18 25.19 19.48 10.96
CA LEU A 18 26.07 19.04 9.87
C LEU A 18 27.52 19.54 9.99
N ASN A 19 27.83 20.41 10.97
CA ASN A 19 29.12 21.10 11.03
C ASN A 19 29.92 20.88 12.33
N LYS A 20 29.60 19.87 13.15
CA LYS A 20 30.41 19.54 14.33
C LYS A 20 30.66 18.04 14.44
N SER A 21 31.90 17.66 14.17
CA SER A 21 32.53 16.40 14.55
C SER A 21 32.60 16.29 16.07
N SER A 22 31.51 15.83 16.69
CA SER A 22 31.42 15.15 18.01
C SER A 22 29.99 15.26 18.54
N ILE A 23 29.20 14.20 18.42
CA ILE A 23 27.83 14.17 18.96
C ILE A 23 27.89 13.57 20.37
N ALA A 24 27.47 14.34 21.36
CA ALA A 24 27.36 13.92 22.75
C ALA A 24 26.17 12.96 22.97
N PRO A 25 26.19 12.10 24.02
CA PRO A 25 25.22 11.00 24.22
C PRO A 25 23.73 11.40 24.35
N ASN A 26 23.42 12.70 24.55
CA ASN A 26 22.07 13.18 24.85
C ASN A 26 21.12 13.29 23.63
N ASP A 27 21.62 13.29 22.39
CA ASP A 27 20.76 13.44 21.20
C ASP A 27 20.02 12.14 20.79
N ARG A 28 20.46 10.97 21.26
CA ARG A 28 19.77 9.68 21.00
C ARG A 28 18.39 9.59 21.67
N TYR A 29 18.19 10.30 22.77
CA TYR A 29 16.92 10.32 23.50
C TYR A 29 15.84 11.15 22.77
N ALA A 30 16.22 12.15 21.97
CA ALA A 30 15.26 13.02 21.29
C ALA A 30 14.47 12.29 20.18
N ALA A 31 15.13 11.45 19.38
CA ALA A 31 14.48 10.67 18.31
C ALA A 31 13.52 9.61 18.86
N LEU A 32 13.92 8.90 19.92
CA LEU A 32 13.06 7.95 20.65
C LEU A 32 11.86 8.64 21.31
N THR A 33 12.04 9.85 21.83
CA THR A 33 10.96 10.63 22.44
C THR A 33 9.96 11.13 21.39
N LEU A 34 10.41 11.51 20.19
CA LEU A 34 9.55 11.91 19.08
C LEU A 34 8.73 10.74 18.49
N LEU A 35 9.33 9.55 18.36
CA LEU A 35 8.62 8.35 17.93
C LEU A 35 7.51 7.96 18.93
N LYS A 36 7.82 7.97 20.23
CA LYS A 36 6.83 7.74 21.30
C LYS A 36 5.69 8.77 21.26
N ALA A 37 6.01 10.05 21.06
CA ALA A 37 5.01 11.11 20.97
C ALA A 37 4.08 10.96 19.75
N CYS A 38 4.59 10.52 18.59
CA CYS A 38 3.77 10.27 17.41
C CYS A 38 2.83 9.07 17.56
N TRP A 39 3.22 8.04 18.33
CA TRP A 39 2.36 6.88 18.63
C TRP A 39 1.31 7.19 19.70
N SER A 40 1.59 8.12 20.63
CA SER A 40 0.66 8.53 21.68
C SER A 40 -0.30 9.68 21.29
N SER A 41 -0.10 10.34 20.15
CA SER A 41 -0.78 11.62 19.82
C SER A 41 -2.12 11.52 19.08
N SER A 42 -2.71 10.34 18.87
CA SER A 42 -4.06 10.22 18.31
C SER A 42 -5.13 10.50 19.37
N SER A 43 -5.21 11.74 19.85
CA SER A 43 -6.27 12.18 20.77
C SER A 43 -7.65 11.82 20.21
N GLY A 44 -8.36 10.89 20.85
CA GLY A 44 -9.70 10.42 20.46
C GLY A 44 -9.76 9.06 19.75
N ALA A 45 -8.64 8.43 19.42
CA ALA A 45 -8.65 7.06 18.90
C ALA A 45 -8.89 6.05 20.05
N SER A 46 -9.73 5.05 19.80
CA SER A 46 -9.84 3.89 20.69
C SER A 46 -8.51 3.12 20.72
N GLN A 47 -8.27 2.42 21.83
CA GLN A 47 -7.14 1.48 21.91
C GLN A 47 -7.29 0.38 20.85
N PHE A 48 -6.15 -0.15 20.39
CA PHE A 48 -6.14 -1.25 19.43
C PHE A 48 -6.76 -2.50 20.05
N ASP A 49 -7.87 -3.00 19.47
CA ASP A 49 -8.52 -4.22 19.95
C ASP A 49 -7.86 -5.46 19.34
N HIS A 50 -6.97 -6.07 20.12
CA HIS A 50 -6.24 -7.30 19.78
C HIS A 50 -7.15 -8.53 19.61
N ARG A 51 -8.40 -8.47 20.09
CA ARG A 51 -9.34 -9.60 20.04
C ARG A 51 -10.16 -9.66 18.76
N THR A 52 -10.21 -8.57 17.98
CA THR A 52 -10.96 -8.59 16.72
C THR A 52 -10.30 -9.57 15.76
N SER A 53 -11.08 -10.53 15.28
CA SER A 53 -10.74 -11.43 14.19
C SER A 53 -11.49 -11.04 12.93
N PHE A 54 -11.03 -11.55 11.79
CA PHE A 54 -11.78 -11.47 10.54
C PHE A 54 -13.13 -12.18 10.67
N LYS A 55 -14.18 -11.63 10.05
CA LYS A 55 -15.53 -12.20 10.02
C LYS A 55 -16.07 -12.20 8.60
N ASP A 56 -16.59 -13.34 8.18
CA ASP A 56 -17.45 -13.40 7.01
C ASP A 56 -18.84 -12.86 7.36
N VAL A 57 -19.25 -11.84 6.63
CA VAL A 57 -20.56 -11.20 6.76
C VAL A 57 -21.38 -11.41 5.49
N LYS A 58 -22.69 -11.23 5.59
CA LYS A 58 -23.55 -11.24 4.39
C LYS A 58 -23.22 -10.05 3.50
N PRO A 59 -23.45 -10.15 2.18
CA PRO A 59 -23.39 -8.99 1.29
C PRO A 59 -24.20 -7.82 1.84
N PRO A 60 -23.77 -6.57 1.61
CA PRO A 60 -24.47 -5.40 2.14
C PRO A 60 -25.92 -5.31 1.66
N ALA A 61 -26.22 -5.78 0.45
CA ALA A 61 -27.57 -5.80 -0.12
C ALA A 61 -27.98 -7.21 -0.60
N PRO A 62 -28.35 -8.14 0.29
CA PRO A 62 -28.69 -9.52 -0.10
C PRO A 62 -29.91 -9.62 -1.03
N GLY A 63 -30.79 -8.61 -1.01
CA GLY A 63 -31.99 -8.53 -1.85
C GLY A 63 -31.79 -7.78 -3.18
N TRP A 64 -30.57 -7.36 -3.52
CA TRP A 64 -30.30 -6.62 -4.75
C TRP A 64 -30.64 -7.47 -5.99
N LYS A 65 -31.22 -6.83 -7.01
CA LYS A 65 -31.65 -7.47 -8.26
C LYS A 65 -31.02 -6.78 -9.46
N LEU A 66 -30.91 -7.50 -10.58
CA LEU A 66 -30.46 -6.94 -11.85
C LEU A 66 -31.27 -5.67 -12.19
N GLY A 67 -30.56 -4.60 -12.53
CA GLY A 67 -31.16 -3.29 -12.83
C GLY A 67 -31.54 -2.43 -11.62
N ALA A 68 -31.41 -2.92 -10.38
CA ALA A 68 -31.86 -2.18 -9.19
C ALA A 68 -31.03 -0.91 -8.87
N GLY A 69 -29.81 -0.78 -9.42
CA GLY A 69 -28.98 0.40 -9.21
C GLY A 69 -28.49 0.56 -7.76
N LEU A 70 -28.38 1.80 -7.30
CA LEU A 70 -27.93 2.15 -5.94
C LEU A 70 -29.03 1.83 -4.92
N ASP A 71 -28.74 0.93 -3.97
CA ASP A 71 -29.61 0.70 -2.82
C ASP A 71 -29.32 1.75 -1.73
N THR A 72 -30.27 2.66 -1.56
CA THR A 72 -30.12 3.80 -0.64
C THR A 72 -30.47 3.44 0.81
N SER A 73 -30.89 2.21 1.09
CA SER A 73 -31.17 1.76 2.47
C SER A 73 -29.90 1.29 3.21
N LEU A 74 -28.78 1.13 2.49
CA LEU A 74 -27.58 0.48 3.01
C LEU A 74 -26.73 1.35 3.95
N SER A 75 -26.77 2.68 3.78
CA SER A 75 -26.01 3.60 4.62
C SER A 75 -26.48 5.04 4.45
N GLU A 76 -26.18 5.89 5.44
CA GLU A 76 -26.33 7.35 5.33
C GLU A 76 -25.58 7.92 4.13
N GLY A 77 -24.41 7.36 3.79
CA GLY A 77 -23.65 7.74 2.60
C GLY A 77 -24.41 7.47 1.31
N ALA A 78 -25.05 6.29 1.19
CA ALA A 78 -25.85 5.94 0.02
C ALA A 78 -27.09 6.86 -0.12
N LEU A 79 -27.72 7.26 0.99
CA LEU A 79 -28.77 8.27 1.00
C LEU A 79 -28.27 9.62 0.49
N GLN A 80 -27.14 10.10 1.02
CA GLN A 80 -26.54 11.37 0.60
C GLN A 80 -26.15 11.36 -0.88
N TRP A 81 -25.63 10.25 -1.38
CA TRP A 81 -25.26 10.12 -2.80
C TRP A 81 -26.48 10.18 -3.72
N LYS A 82 -27.63 9.63 -3.30
CA LYS A 82 -28.88 9.76 -4.05
C LYS A 82 -29.27 11.22 -4.23
N GLU A 83 -29.23 12.00 -3.15
CA GLU A 83 -29.51 13.43 -3.18
C GLU A 83 -28.50 14.18 -4.06
N ASP A 84 -27.21 13.85 -3.94
CA ASP A 84 -26.18 14.45 -4.77
C ASP A 84 -26.39 14.13 -6.26
N ILE A 85 -26.83 12.91 -6.61
CA ILE A 85 -27.17 12.53 -7.99
C ILE A 85 -28.38 13.34 -8.49
N GLN A 86 -29.45 13.43 -7.69
CA GLN A 86 -30.66 14.17 -8.04
C GLN A 86 -30.37 15.66 -8.26
N ASN A 87 -29.46 16.23 -7.47
CA ASN A 87 -29.06 17.62 -7.54
C ASN A 87 -27.84 17.88 -8.44
N SER A 88 -27.36 16.87 -9.20
CA SER A 88 -26.14 16.95 -10.02
C SER A 88 -24.91 17.49 -9.26
N LYS A 89 -24.84 17.25 -7.95
CA LYS A 89 -23.81 17.74 -7.05
C LYS A 89 -22.58 16.85 -7.13
N ARG A 90 -21.66 17.20 -8.03
CA ARG A 90 -20.37 16.54 -8.18
C ARG A 90 -19.26 17.58 -8.24
N LYS A 91 -18.23 17.38 -7.41
CA LYS A 91 -16.99 18.13 -7.53
C LYS A 91 -16.06 17.41 -8.51
N THR A 92 -15.60 18.14 -9.51
CA THR A 92 -14.71 17.62 -10.56
C THR A 92 -13.37 18.33 -10.46
N TRP A 93 -12.29 17.56 -10.63
CA TRP A 93 -10.94 18.08 -10.80
C TRP A 93 -10.43 17.62 -12.14
N ASP A 94 -9.94 18.55 -12.95
CA ASP A 94 -9.16 18.24 -14.13
C ASP A 94 -7.69 18.12 -13.71
N LEU A 95 -7.13 16.91 -13.79
CA LEU A 95 -5.75 16.66 -13.39
C LEU A 95 -4.74 17.17 -14.42
N THR A 96 -5.17 17.50 -15.64
CA THR A 96 -4.30 18.10 -16.67
C THR A 96 -4.01 19.56 -16.39
N SER A 97 -4.92 20.25 -15.70
CA SER A 97 -4.78 21.66 -15.28
C SER A 97 -4.42 21.82 -13.80
N MET A 98 -4.17 20.72 -13.08
CA MET A 98 -3.82 20.78 -11.66
C MET A 98 -2.34 21.10 -11.45
N GLU A 99 -2.04 22.33 -11.01
CA GLU A 99 -0.66 22.80 -10.80
C GLU A 99 0.09 22.07 -9.66
N SER A 100 -0.65 21.57 -8.67
CA SER A 100 -0.08 21.01 -7.44
C SER A 100 -0.02 19.48 -7.49
N MET A 101 1.17 18.93 -7.76
CA MET A 101 1.45 17.48 -7.64
C MET A 101 1.06 16.92 -6.26
N ARG A 102 1.18 17.73 -5.21
CA ARG A 102 0.82 17.34 -3.85
C ARG A 102 -0.68 17.11 -3.69
N ASP A 103 -1.51 17.92 -4.33
CA ASP A 103 -2.96 17.80 -4.25
C ASP A 103 -3.46 16.63 -5.09
N SER A 104 -2.89 16.43 -6.28
CA SER A 104 -3.10 15.21 -7.08
C SER A 104 -2.74 13.96 -6.28
N TYR A 105 -1.55 13.93 -5.67
CA TYR A 105 -1.10 12.83 -4.82
C TYR A 105 -2.06 12.58 -3.66
N LYS A 106 -2.48 13.63 -2.95
CA LYS A 106 -3.43 13.52 -1.83
C LYS A 106 -4.76 12.94 -2.28
N LEU A 107 -5.32 13.45 -3.38
CA LEU A 107 -6.59 12.99 -3.94
C LEU A 107 -6.50 11.51 -4.31
N LEU A 108 -5.55 11.14 -5.15
CA LEU A 108 -5.41 9.77 -5.68
C LEU A 108 -5.12 8.75 -4.57
N THR A 109 -4.22 9.06 -3.64
CA THR A 109 -3.90 8.14 -2.52
C THR A 109 -5.01 8.04 -1.48
N SER A 110 -5.94 8.97 -1.44
CA SER A 110 -7.15 8.87 -0.60
C SER A 110 -8.32 8.19 -1.30
N ALA A 111 -8.37 8.22 -2.63
CA ALA A 111 -9.42 7.61 -3.43
C ALA A 111 -9.16 6.13 -3.74
N ILE A 112 -7.90 5.76 -4.01
CA ILE A 112 -7.50 4.39 -4.32
C ILE A 112 -7.04 3.72 -3.03
N ILE A 113 -8.01 3.17 -2.29
CA ILE A 113 -7.84 2.51 -0.99
C ILE A 113 -8.82 1.32 -0.85
N PRO A 114 -8.54 0.35 0.02
CA PRO A 114 -7.25 0.11 0.71
C PRO A 114 -6.19 -0.41 -0.28
N ARG A 115 -4.92 0.01 -0.11
CA ARG A 115 -3.83 -0.48 -0.96
C ARG A 115 -3.01 -1.55 -0.24
N PRO A 116 -2.73 -2.71 -0.85
CA PRO A 116 -1.79 -3.65 -0.28
C PRO A 116 -0.37 -3.04 -0.27
N ILE A 117 0.52 -3.59 0.54
CA ILE A 117 1.87 -3.07 0.74
C ILE A 117 2.87 -4.17 0.37
N ALA A 118 3.69 -3.91 -0.65
CA ALA A 118 4.86 -4.73 -0.95
C ALA A 118 5.97 -4.35 0.04
N PHE A 119 6.38 -5.29 0.90
CA PHE A 119 7.55 -5.09 1.74
C PHE A 119 8.76 -5.75 1.09
N VAL A 120 9.59 -4.93 0.46
CA VAL A 120 10.54 -5.37 -0.55
C VAL A 120 11.94 -5.45 0.04
N SER A 121 12.55 -6.64 -0.04
CA SER A 121 13.98 -6.80 0.24
C SER A 121 14.79 -6.90 -1.05
N THR A 122 15.94 -6.24 -1.03
CA THR A 122 16.92 -6.25 -2.13
C THR A 122 18.33 -6.30 -1.57
N LEU A 123 19.29 -6.62 -2.44
CA LEU A 123 20.71 -6.46 -2.17
C LEU A 123 21.29 -5.48 -3.21
N SER A 124 22.23 -4.64 -2.81
CA SER A 124 23.06 -3.90 -3.77
C SER A 124 24.02 -4.84 -4.51
N GLU A 125 24.71 -4.33 -5.53
CA GLU A 125 25.76 -5.08 -6.24
C GLU A 125 26.89 -5.54 -5.29
N ASP A 126 27.16 -4.74 -4.25
CA ASP A 126 28.14 -5.04 -3.19
C ASP A 126 27.58 -5.93 -2.06
N GLY A 127 26.33 -6.39 -2.18
CA GLY A 127 25.67 -7.25 -1.20
C GLY A 127 25.12 -6.51 0.02
N VAL A 128 25.02 -5.18 -0.01
CA VAL A 128 24.41 -4.41 1.10
C VAL A 128 22.90 -4.63 1.10
N PRO A 129 22.30 -5.10 2.21
CA PRO A 129 20.88 -5.35 2.29
C PRO A 129 20.06 -4.08 2.44
N ASN A 130 18.91 -4.03 1.77
CA ASN A 130 17.91 -2.98 1.88
C ASN A 130 16.54 -3.61 2.14
N LEU A 131 15.71 -2.95 2.94
CA LEU A 131 14.32 -3.36 3.20
C LEU A 131 13.39 -2.13 3.27
N ALA A 132 12.32 -2.08 2.47
CA ALA A 132 11.41 -0.92 2.46
C ALA A 132 9.97 -1.26 2.01
N PRO A 133 8.94 -0.51 2.46
CA PRO A 133 7.54 -0.75 2.12
C PRO A 133 7.04 0.16 0.99
N PHE A 134 6.28 -0.41 0.04
CA PHE A 134 5.72 0.29 -1.12
C PHE A 134 4.23 -0.05 -1.31
N SER A 135 3.36 0.96 -1.32
CA SER A 135 1.91 0.76 -1.44
C SER A 135 1.37 0.86 -2.87
N TYR A 136 2.22 1.11 -3.87
CA TYR A 136 1.84 1.03 -5.28
C TYR A 136 2.14 -0.38 -5.77
N PHE A 137 1.38 -1.34 -5.24
CA PHE A 137 1.59 -2.78 -5.37
C PHE A 137 0.29 -3.47 -5.80
N SER A 138 0.38 -4.42 -6.74
CA SER A 138 -0.75 -5.26 -7.16
C SER A 138 -0.25 -6.57 -7.80
N MET A 139 -1.14 -7.58 -7.87
CA MET A 139 -0.99 -8.69 -8.80
C MET A 139 -1.29 -8.22 -10.24
N VAL A 140 -0.59 -8.77 -11.23
CA VAL A 140 -0.70 -8.39 -12.65
C VAL A 140 -1.21 -9.55 -13.52
N SER A 141 -0.62 -10.74 -13.37
CA SER A 141 -1.02 -11.93 -14.13
C SER A 141 -0.81 -13.19 -13.31
N ALA A 142 -1.62 -14.22 -13.57
CA ALA A 142 -1.42 -15.56 -13.01
C ALA A 142 -0.57 -16.45 -13.93
N ASN A 143 -0.47 -16.14 -15.23
CA ASN A 143 0.34 -16.89 -16.19
C ASN A 143 0.95 -15.94 -17.26
N PRO A 144 2.26 -15.64 -17.19
CA PRO A 144 3.16 -15.96 -16.08
C PRO A 144 2.74 -15.25 -14.78
N PRO A 145 3.13 -15.77 -13.59
CA PRO A 145 2.78 -15.17 -12.31
C PRO A 145 3.56 -13.86 -12.10
N LEU A 146 2.88 -12.73 -12.26
CA LEU A 146 3.48 -11.39 -12.21
C LEU A 146 2.84 -10.55 -11.11
N LEU A 147 3.69 -9.81 -10.40
CA LEU A 147 3.30 -8.70 -9.54
C LEU A 147 3.92 -7.38 -10.04
N SER A 148 3.33 -6.25 -9.65
CA SER A 148 3.86 -4.92 -9.93
C SER A 148 4.23 -4.17 -8.66
N VAL A 149 5.34 -3.43 -8.70
CA VAL A 149 5.69 -2.43 -7.68
C VAL A 149 6.13 -1.16 -8.38
N SER A 150 5.50 -0.02 -8.06
CA SER A 150 5.90 1.28 -8.61
C SER A 150 6.67 2.12 -7.60
N PHE A 151 7.81 2.65 -8.04
CA PHE A 151 8.71 3.47 -7.23
C PHE A 151 8.62 4.93 -7.67
N SER A 152 8.08 5.80 -6.82
CA SER A 152 8.17 7.25 -7.06
C SER A 152 9.61 7.70 -6.95
N LEU A 153 10.06 8.43 -7.96
CA LEU A 153 11.42 8.95 -8.06
C LEU A 153 11.50 10.30 -7.37
N SER A 154 12.53 10.48 -6.54
CA SER A 154 12.83 11.76 -5.93
C SER A 154 13.94 12.44 -6.73
N PRO A 155 13.80 13.72 -7.08
CA PRO A 155 14.88 14.47 -7.74
C PRO A 155 16.11 14.64 -6.85
N ARG A 156 16.01 14.36 -5.54
CA ARG A 156 17.15 14.40 -4.63
C ARG A 156 18.01 13.14 -4.73
N ARG A 157 17.36 11.98 -4.76
CA ARG A 157 18.03 10.67 -4.78
C ARG A 157 17.04 9.57 -5.17
N PRO A 158 17.41 8.66 -6.09
CA PRO A 158 16.62 7.46 -6.38
C PRO A 158 16.45 6.56 -5.15
N LYS A 159 15.43 5.71 -5.16
CA LYS A 159 15.21 4.72 -4.10
C LYS A 159 16.17 3.54 -4.27
N ASP A 160 16.86 3.16 -3.21
CA ASP A 160 17.84 2.07 -3.23
C ASP A 160 17.22 0.74 -3.68
N THR A 161 16.00 0.44 -3.24
CA THR A 161 15.24 -0.73 -3.71
C THR A 161 15.10 -0.77 -5.24
N ARG A 162 14.78 0.37 -5.87
CA ARG A 162 14.63 0.47 -7.32
C ARG A 162 15.98 0.26 -8.02
N GLU A 163 17.03 0.93 -7.56
CA GLU A 163 18.37 0.77 -8.12
C GLU A 163 18.85 -0.68 -8.03
N ASN A 164 18.68 -1.29 -6.85
CA ASN A 164 19.08 -2.67 -6.61
C ASN A 164 18.34 -3.64 -7.52
N ILE A 165 17.02 -3.50 -7.69
CA ILE A 165 16.24 -4.34 -8.61
C ILE A 165 16.73 -4.18 -10.05
N LEU A 166 16.96 -2.94 -10.51
CA LEU A 166 17.38 -2.71 -11.89
C LEU A 166 18.79 -3.25 -12.16
N LYS A 167 19.68 -3.27 -11.18
CA LYS A 167 21.05 -3.78 -11.31
C LYS A 167 21.15 -5.29 -11.13
N THR A 168 20.59 -5.79 -10.04
CA THR A 168 20.73 -7.20 -9.62
C THR A 168 19.66 -8.12 -10.18
N LYS A 169 18.56 -7.56 -10.66
CA LYS A 169 17.41 -8.29 -11.25
C LYS A 169 16.68 -9.22 -10.29
N GLU A 170 16.95 -9.15 -8.99
CA GLU A 170 16.42 -10.05 -7.98
C GLU A 170 15.88 -9.26 -6.78
N PHE A 171 14.77 -9.74 -6.20
CA PHE A 171 14.18 -9.17 -5.00
C PHE A 171 13.19 -10.13 -4.34
N THR A 172 12.82 -9.85 -3.10
CA THR A 172 11.69 -10.52 -2.45
C THR A 172 10.58 -9.53 -2.13
N VAL A 173 9.34 -9.98 -2.17
CA VAL A 173 8.16 -9.22 -1.73
C VAL A 173 7.50 -9.96 -0.58
N ASN A 174 7.29 -9.28 0.54
CA ASN A 174 6.75 -9.86 1.76
C ASN A 174 5.42 -9.18 2.10
N ILE A 175 4.42 -9.94 2.51
CA ILE A 175 3.15 -9.38 2.97
C ILE A 175 3.28 -8.95 4.43
N ILE A 176 2.90 -7.70 4.73
CA ILE A 176 2.93 -7.17 6.09
C ILE A 176 1.66 -7.58 6.84
N SER A 177 1.86 -8.27 7.96
CA SER A 177 0.79 -8.62 8.90
C SER A 177 0.81 -7.68 10.10
N GLU A 178 -0.32 -7.58 10.81
CA GLU A 178 -0.48 -6.73 12.00
C GLU A 178 0.64 -6.89 13.03
N ALA A 179 1.15 -8.12 13.22
CA ALA A 179 2.14 -8.46 14.24
C ALA A 179 3.48 -7.72 14.11
N PHE A 180 3.82 -7.17 12.94
CA PHE A 180 5.09 -6.48 12.72
C PHE A 180 4.92 -5.16 11.93
N ALA A 181 3.72 -4.56 12.01
CA ALA A 181 3.39 -3.34 11.28
C ALA A 181 4.32 -2.16 11.62
N GLU A 182 4.63 -1.95 12.90
CA GLU A 182 5.51 -0.89 13.37
C GLU A 182 6.96 -1.10 12.91
N ALA A 183 7.43 -2.35 12.99
CA ALA A 183 8.76 -2.75 12.53
C ALA A 183 8.90 -2.55 11.01
N ALA A 184 7.88 -2.89 10.23
CA ALA A 184 7.87 -2.59 8.80
C ALA A 184 7.79 -1.07 8.54
N ASN A 185 6.98 -0.33 9.29
CA ASN A 185 6.80 1.11 9.09
C ASN A 185 8.09 1.91 9.37
N VAL A 186 8.92 1.52 10.35
CA VAL A 186 10.16 2.24 10.65
C VAL A 186 11.17 2.21 9.48
N THR A 187 11.12 1.18 8.63
CA THR A 187 11.96 1.08 7.42
C THR A 187 11.59 2.08 6.32
N SER A 188 10.47 2.81 6.47
CA SER A 188 10.10 3.90 5.56
C SER A 188 10.85 5.21 5.83
N ALA A 189 11.72 5.25 6.85
CA ALA A 189 12.56 6.40 7.15
C ALA A 189 13.46 6.77 5.96
N GLU A 190 13.76 8.07 5.80
CA GLU A 190 14.73 8.55 4.81
C GLU A 190 16.16 8.33 5.33
N SER A 191 16.59 7.07 5.40
CA SER A 191 17.93 6.64 5.81
C SER A 191 18.98 6.91 4.71
N PRO A 192 20.26 7.15 5.10
CA PRO A 192 21.39 7.08 4.17
C PRO A 192 21.54 5.69 3.53
N ALA A 193 22.14 5.62 2.34
CA ALA A 193 22.36 4.38 1.55
C ALA A 193 23.00 3.23 2.32
N SER A 194 23.88 3.57 3.25
CA SER A 194 24.68 2.64 4.03
C SER A 194 23.96 2.12 5.28
N THR A 195 22.70 2.52 5.49
CA THR A 195 21.91 2.08 6.64
C THR A 195 21.30 0.72 6.35
N ASP A 196 21.48 -0.24 7.24
CA ASP A 196 20.78 -1.52 7.15
C ASP A 196 19.40 -1.40 7.85
N GLU A 197 18.32 -1.28 7.07
CA GLU A 197 16.96 -1.20 7.62
C GLU A 197 16.53 -2.46 8.39
N TRP A 198 17.20 -3.59 8.20
CA TRP A 198 16.95 -4.80 9.00
C TRP A 198 17.33 -4.59 10.45
N ILE A 199 18.43 -3.88 10.72
CA ILE A 199 18.84 -3.52 12.08
C ILE A 199 17.82 -2.55 12.69
N LEU A 200 17.36 -1.57 11.91
CA LEU A 200 16.41 -0.56 12.37
C LEU A 200 15.05 -1.16 12.73
N SER A 201 14.57 -2.13 11.94
CA SER A 201 13.28 -2.80 12.15
C SER A 201 13.34 -3.90 13.21
N GLY A 202 14.51 -4.50 13.43
CA GLY A 202 14.66 -5.68 14.29
C GLY A 202 14.07 -6.97 13.67
N LEU A 203 13.75 -6.95 12.37
CA LEU A 203 13.25 -8.11 11.64
C LEU A 203 14.38 -9.05 11.22
N THR A 204 14.04 -10.32 11.00
CA THR A 204 15.04 -11.36 10.74
C THR A 204 15.09 -11.73 9.26
N LYS A 205 16.30 -11.73 8.69
CA LYS A 205 16.57 -12.21 7.33
C LYS A 205 16.41 -13.74 7.30
N GLU A 206 15.66 -14.25 6.32
CA GLU A 206 15.59 -15.67 5.99
C GLU A 206 16.08 -15.88 4.55
N SER A 207 16.92 -16.90 4.34
CA SER A 207 17.56 -17.13 3.04
C SER A 207 16.55 -17.61 2.00
N SER A 208 16.51 -16.90 0.87
CA SER A 208 15.81 -17.30 -0.35
C SER A 208 16.49 -18.51 -1.00
N THR A 209 15.78 -19.20 -1.88
CA THR A 209 16.25 -20.44 -2.53
C THR A 209 16.57 -20.29 -4.02
N LEU A 210 15.91 -19.37 -4.70
CA LEU A 210 16.05 -19.09 -6.14
C LEU A 210 16.62 -17.69 -6.42
N VAL A 211 16.51 -16.75 -5.48
CA VAL A 211 17.09 -15.39 -5.59
C VAL A 211 18.05 -15.10 -4.43
N LYS A 212 18.95 -14.11 -4.58
CA LYS A 212 19.93 -13.76 -3.53
C LYS A 212 19.33 -12.96 -2.35
N PRO A 213 18.44 -11.97 -2.55
CA PRO A 213 17.93 -11.19 -1.44
C PRO A 213 17.14 -12.06 -0.46
N PRO A 214 17.32 -11.90 0.86
CA PRO A 214 16.55 -12.65 1.84
C PRO A 214 15.09 -12.23 1.83
N PHE A 215 14.20 -13.11 2.28
CA PHE A 215 12.83 -12.73 2.64
C PHE A 215 12.72 -12.47 4.15
N VAL A 216 11.61 -11.87 4.56
CA VAL A 216 11.37 -11.50 5.97
C VAL A 216 10.83 -12.70 6.70
N ARG A 217 11.61 -13.24 7.65
CA ARG A 217 11.22 -14.42 8.43
C ARG A 217 9.86 -14.23 9.10
N GLU A 218 9.57 -13.05 9.65
CA GLU A 218 8.32 -12.79 10.35
C GLU A 218 7.09 -12.76 9.42
N SER A 219 7.28 -12.64 8.10
CA SER A 219 6.18 -12.65 7.15
C SER A 219 5.56 -14.05 7.03
N ALA A 220 4.23 -14.09 6.92
CA ALA A 220 3.50 -15.33 6.67
C ALA A 220 3.47 -15.70 5.18
N VAL A 221 3.64 -14.73 4.28
CA VAL A 221 3.63 -14.93 2.82
C VAL A 221 4.73 -14.09 2.18
N SER A 222 5.67 -14.76 1.53
CA SER A 222 6.80 -14.14 0.84
C SER A 222 6.96 -14.67 -0.57
N PHE A 223 7.32 -13.79 -1.50
CA PHE A 223 7.53 -14.08 -2.91
C PHE A 223 9.01 -13.86 -3.25
N GLU A 224 9.65 -14.86 -3.86
CA GLU A 224 10.94 -14.70 -4.52
C GLU A 224 10.71 -14.25 -5.96
N CYS A 225 11.31 -13.13 -6.37
CA CYS A 225 11.01 -12.47 -7.63
C CYS A 225 12.26 -12.15 -8.44
N GLU A 226 12.17 -12.37 -9.75
CA GLU A 226 13.12 -11.85 -10.74
C GLU A 226 12.49 -10.65 -11.48
N LEU A 227 13.30 -9.68 -11.91
CA LEU A 227 12.85 -8.58 -12.73
C LEU A 227 12.39 -9.11 -14.10
N TYR A 228 11.08 -9.01 -14.38
CA TYR A 228 10.51 -9.37 -15.67
C TYR A 228 10.62 -8.22 -16.67
N SER A 229 10.20 -7.02 -16.26
CA SER A 229 10.34 -5.79 -17.04
C SER A 229 10.26 -4.57 -16.14
N SER A 230 10.71 -3.43 -16.66
CA SER A 230 10.55 -2.13 -16.01
C SER A 230 10.17 -1.07 -17.02
N GLN A 231 9.32 -0.14 -16.60
CA GLN A 231 8.91 1.00 -17.40
C GLN A 231 9.05 2.29 -16.59
N ASP A 232 9.86 3.20 -17.09
CA ASP A 232 9.94 4.56 -16.58
C ASP A 232 8.73 5.36 -17.09
N ILE A 233 8.07 6.06 -16.17
CA ILE A 233 6.86 6.85 -16.38
C ILE A 233 7.19 8.29 -16.00
N GLY A 234 6.92 9.21 -16.92
CA GLY A 234 7.12 10.65 -16.73
C GLY A 234 5.94 11.45 -17.25
N LEU A 235 5.95 12.76 -17.02
CA LEU A 235 4.98 13.65 -17.68
C LEU A 235 5.30 13.68 -19.18
N PRO A 236 4.29 13.69 -20.07
CA PRO A 236 4.53 13.72 -21.53
C PRO A 236 5.43 14.86 -21.99
N GLU A 237 5.43 15.97 -21.26
CA GLU A 237 6.18 17.19 -21.55
C GLU A 237 7.64 17.16 -21.03
N THR A 238 8.01 16.14 -20.26
CA THR A 238 9.34 16.05 -19.62
C THR A 238 10.04 14.75 -19.99
N SER A 239 11.34 14.81 -20.25
CA SER A 239 12.17 13.61 -20.46
C SER A 239 12.55 12.88 -19.17
N ASN A 240 12.30 13.48 -18.00
CA ASN A 240 12.67 12.90 -16.71
C ASN A 240 11.55 12.01 -16.17
N PRO A 241 11.84 10.75 -15.81
CA PRO A 241 10.84 9.90 -15.18
C PRO A 241 10.52 10.39 -13.76
N THR A 242 9.24 10.30 -13.40
CA THR A 242 8.74 10.58 -12.05
C THR A 242 8.45 9.29 -11.28
N THR A 243 8.27 8.17 -11.98
CA THR A 243 8.00 6.86 -11.40
C THR A 243 8.64 5.78 -12.26
N THR A 244 9.14 4.72 -11.65
CA THR A 244 9.49 3.47 -12.35
C THR A 244 8.50 2.39 -11.94
N LEU A 245 7.75 1.84 -12.89
CA LEU A 245 6.98 0.61 -12.72
C LEU A 245 7.91 -0.59 -12.91
N VAL A 246 7.93 -1.51 -11.96
CA VAL A 246 8.61 -2.80 -12.05
C VAL A 246 7.58 -3.92 -12.09
N LEU A 247 7.75 -4.85 -13.03
CA LEU A 247 7.07 -6.14 -13.04
C LEU A 247 8.02 -7.22 -12.52
N GLY A 248 7.61 -7.93 -11.48
CA GLY A 248 8.35 -9.06 -10.90
C GLY A 248 7.73 -10.38 -11.33
N LEU A 249 8.54 -11.27 -11.91
CA LEU A 249 8.19 -12.66 -12.13
C LEU A 249 8.36 -13.43 -10.83
N ILE A 250 7.26 -13.95 -10.29
CA ILE A 250 7.28 -14.75 -9.07
C ILE A 250 7.84 -16.13 -9.41
N LYS A 251 8.99 -16.45 -8.83
CA LYS A 251 9.70 -17.72 -9.04
C LYS A 251 9.32 -18.75 -7.98
N LYS A 252 9.06 -18.30 -6.75
CA LYS A 252 8.67 -19.15 -5.62
C LYS A 252 7.84 -18.37 -4.62
N VAL A 253 6.94 -19.06 -3.95
CA VAL A 253 6.11 -18.54 -2.86
C VAL A 253 6.41 -19.34 -1.60
N HIS A 254 6.61 -18.65 -0.49
CA HIS A 254 6.73 -19.22 0.85
C HIS A 254 5.50 -18.83 1.64
N VAL A 255 4.83 -19.81 2.23
CA VAL A 255 3.63 -19.61 3.03
C VAL A 255 3.79 -20.34 4.35
N ARG A 256 3.54 -19.66 5.47
CA ARG A 256 3.45 -20.32 6.78
C ARG A 256 2.21 -21.21 6.80
N GLU A 257 2.36 -22.45 7.24
CA GLU A 257 1.24 -23.40 7.35
C GLU A 257 0.08 -22.83 8.18
N GLY A 258 0.40 -22.11 9.25
CA GLY A 258 -0.58 -21.43 10.09
C GLY A 258 -1.36 -20.30 9.40
N ALA A 259 -1.04 -19.93 8.16
CA ALA A 259 -1.79 -18.97 7.33
C ALA A 259 -2.58 -19.64 6.20
N LEU A 260 -2.41 -20.95 5.98
CA LEU A 260 -3.16 -21.69 4.96
C LEU A 260 -4.61 -21.90 5.40
N ALA A 261 -5.50 -21.89 4.41
CA ALA A 261 -6.87 -22.38 4.54
C ALA A 261 -6.89 -23.91 4.56
N GLU A 262 -8.07 -24.48 4.79
CA GLU A 262 -8.27 -25.93 4.92
C GLU A 262 -7.95 -26.71 3.63
N ASP A 263 -8.03 -26.05 2.47
CA ASP A 263 -7.69 -26.65 1.18
C ASP A 263 -6.17 -26.85 0.96
N GLY A 264 -5.34 -26.35 1.88
CA GLY A 264 -3.89 -26.45 1.85
C GLY A 264 -3.20 -25.61 0.78
N LEU A 265 -3.93 -24.74 0.06
CA LEU A 265 -3.41 -23.92 -1.03
C LEU A 265 -3.81 -22.44 -0.90
N SER A 266 -5.04 -22.17 -0.52
CA SER A 266 -5.57 -20.82 -0.33
C SER A 266 -5.01 -20.19 0.96
N ILE A 267 -4.92 -18.87 0.98
CA ILE A 267 -4.50 -18.12 2.15
C ILE A 267 -5.74 -17.69 2.94
N ASP A 268 -5.80 -18.06 4.21
CA ASP A 268 -6.85 -17.62 5.12
C ASP A 268 -6.58 -16.18 5.57
N ALA A 269 -7.45 -15.26 5.16
CA ALA A 269 -7.33 -13.83 5.50
C ALA A 269 -7.36 -13.57 7.01
N ALA A 270 -8.12 -14.36 7.78
CA ALA A 270 -8.20 -14.27 9.24
C ALA A 270 -6.88 -14.62 9.90
N LYS A 271 -6.16 -15.60 9.33
CA LYS A 271 -4.86 -16.05 9.83
C LYS A 271 -3.71 -15.16 9.33
N LEU A 272 -3.77 -14.69 8.08
CA LEU A 272 -2.76 -13.80 7.49
C LEU A 272 -2.73 -12.42 8.18
N ARG A 273 -3.90 -11.90 8.60
CA ARG A 273 -4.07 -10.57 9.23
C ARG A 273 -3.28 -9.46 8.49
N PRO A 274 -3.46 -9.31 7.16
CA PRO A 274 -2.69 -8.32 6.40
C PRO A 274 -3.12 -6.90 6.77
N ILE A 275 -2.16 -5.96 6.73
CA ILE A 275 -2.46 -4.53 6.81
C ILE A 275 -2.49 -3.90 5.42
N ALA A 276 -3.22 -2.80 5.29
CA ALA A 276 -3.28 -2.02 4.07
C ALA A 276 -3.02 -0.54 4.33
N ARG A 277 -2.58 0.18 3.30
CA ARG A 277 -2.31 1.61 3.33
C ARG A 277 -3.54 2.40 2.87
N LEU A 278 -3.86 3.46 3.61
CA LEU A 278 -4.93 4.41 3.29
C LEU A 278 -4.36 5.73 2.74
N GLY A 279 -5.17 6.78 2.71
CA GLY A 279 -4.72 8.14 2.45
C GLY A 279 -3.78 8.67 3.55
N GLY A 280 -2.78 9.47 3.15
CA GLY A 280 -1.82 10.06 4.09
C GLY A 280 -1.02 9.02 4.88
N LYS A 281 -1.11 9.09 6.22
CA LYS A 281 -0.42 8.18 7.15
C LYS A 281 -1.33 7.06 7.70
N GLY A 282 -2.55 6.95 7.20
CA GLY A 282 -3.51 5.95 7.69
C GLY A 282 -3.17 4.53 7.23
N TYR A 283 -3.44 3.58 8.11
CA TYR A 283 -3.40 2.14 7.85
C TYR A 283 -4.76 1.54 8.22
N SER A 284 -5.11 0.42 7.62
CA SER A 284 -6.28 -0.38 7.97
C SER A 284 -5.90 -1.84 8.15
N ARG A 285 -6.64 -2.54 9.01
CA ARG A 285 -6.65 -4.00 9.11
C ARG A 285 -7.79 -4.59 8.28
N LEU A 286 -7.64 -5.84 7.86
CA LEU A 286 -8.70 -6.61 7.22
C LEU A 286 -9.51 -7.35 8.31
N THR A 287 -10.74 -6.90 8.58
CA THR A 287 -11.57 -7.43 9.69
C THR A 287 -12.90 -8.03 9.27
N GLU A 288 -13.40 -7.70 8.10
CA GLU A 288 -14.66 -8.24 7.59
C GLU A 288 -14.52 -8.47 6.09
N GLY A 289 -15.21 -9.48 5.58
CA GLY A 289 -15.33 -9.79 4.17
C GLY A 289 -16.71 -10.38 3.87
N PHE A 290 -17.10 -10.36 2.60
CA PHE A 290 -18.34 -10.97 2.14
C PHE A 290 -18.14 -11.49 0.73
N GLU A 291 -18.91 -12.52 0.37
CA GLU A 291 -18.85 -13.13 -0.96
C GLU A 291 -19.95 -12.58 -1.86
N LEU A 292 -19.59 -12.19 -3.08
CA LEU A 292 -20.55 -11.88 -4.14
C LEU A 292 -20.46 -12.95 -5.23
N PRO A 293 -21.58 -13.57 -5.63
CA PRO A 293 -21.57 -14.52 -6.72
C PRO A 293 -21.24 -13.81 -8.04
N ARG A 294 -20.47 -14.48 -8.91
CA ARG A 294 -20.27 -14.01 -10.28
C ARG A 294 -21.52 -14.33 -11.09
N VAL A 295 -22.23 -13.31 -11.54
CA VAL A 295 -23.41 -13.48 -12.40
C VAL A 295 -22.96 -13.94 -13.79
N SER A 296 -23.47 -15.09 -14.23
CA SER A 296 -23.21 -15.61 -15.58
C SER A 296 -24.10 -14.90 -16.61
N TRP A 297 -23.53 -14.52 -17.76
CA TRP A 297 -24.31 -13.96 -18.87
C TRP A 297 -25.42 -14.92 -19.33
N LYS A 298 -25.17 -16.23 -19.29
CA LYS A 298 -26.16 -17.25 -19.67
C LYS A 298 -27.43 -17.14 -18.82
N GLU A 299 -27.28 -16.79 -17.54
CA GLU A 299 -28.35 -16.70 -16.55
C GLU A 299 -29.03 -15.32 -16.56
N SER A 300 -28.29 -14.25 -16.91
CA SER A 300 -28.80 -12.88 -16.86
C SER A 300 -29.38 -12.35 -18.17
N LYS A 301 -29.15 -13.01 -19.31
CA LYS A 301 -29.49 -12.47 -20.65
C LYS A 301 -30.98 -12.17 -20.85
N GLU A 302 -31.89 -12.95 -20.27
CA GLU A 302 -33.34 -12.76 -20.44
C GLU A 302 -33.86 -11.60 -19.60
N GLU A 303 -33.40 -11.51 -18.35
CA GLU A 303 -33.64 -10.36 -17.47
C GLU A 303 -33.12 -9.07 -18.09
N TYR A 304 -31.92 -9.10 -18.65
CA TYR A 304 -31.33 -7.97 -19.36
C TYR A 304 -32.23 -7.48 -20.51
N ARG A 305 -32.73 -8.38 -21.37
CA ARG A 305 -33.60 -7.99 -22.50
C ARG A 305 -34.84 -7.25 -22.01
N ARG A 306 -35.49 -7.78 -20.96
CA ARG A 306 -36.66 -7.13 -20.36
C ARG A 306 -36.34 -5.75 -19.80
N LEU A 307 -35.21 -5.59 -19.13
CA LEU A 307 -34.76 -4.30 -18.60
C LEU A 307 -34.42 -3.31 -19.72
N ALA A 308 -33.82 -3.79 -20.82
CA ALA A 308 -33.49 -2.97 -21.97
C ALA A 308 -34.76 -2.45 -22.67
N ASP A 309 -35.77 -3.31 -22.88
CA ASP A 309 -37.05 -2.92 -23.47
C ASP A 309 -37.73 -1.83 -22.62
N GLN A 310 -37.80 -2.03 -21.30
CA GLN A 310 -38.37 -1.04 -20.35
C GLN A 310 -37.61 0.30 -20.31
N SER A 311 -36.31 0.30 -20.61
CA SER A 311 -35.51 1.53 -20.66
C SER A 311 -35.76 2.30 -21.96
N SER A 312 -36.03 1.58 -23.06
CA SER A 312 -36.32 2.19 -24.36
C SER A 312 -37.69 2.88 -24.41
N GLU A 313 -38.67 2.39 -23.66
CA GLU A 313 -39.99 3.02 -23.52
C GLU A 313 -39.99 4.31 -22.67
N LYS A 314 -38.92 4.54 -21.89
CA LYS A 314 -38.78 5.70 -20.99
C LYS A 314 -37.91 6.83 -21.57
N SER A 315 -37.30 6.61 -22.74
CA SER A 315 -36.43 7.57 -23.44
C SER A 315 -37.21 8.27 -24.55
#